data_AF-A9UIL4-F1
#
_entry.id   AF-A9UIL4-F1
#
_cell.length_a   1.000
_cell.length_b   1.000
_cell.length_c   1.000
_cell.angle_alpha   90.00
_cell.angle_beta   90.00
_cell.angle_gamma   90.00
#
_symmetry.space_group_name_H-M   'P 1'
#
loop_
_entity.id
_entity.type
_entity.pdbx_description
1 polymer ?
#
loop_
_entity_poly.entity_id
_entity_poly.type
_entity_poly.pdbx_seq_one_letter_code
_entity_poly.pdbx_strand_id
1 'polypeptide(L)' 'HNNFVAILDLPEGEHQYKFFVDGQWTHDPSEPVVTSQLGTVNNVIQVKKTDFEVFDALMVDSQKCSDVS' A
#
# COMPACT_ATOMS: atom_id res chain seq x y z
N HIS A 1 1.07 -22.28 -0.28
CA HIS A 1 0.06 -21.97 0.74
C HIS A 1 0.64 -21.07 1.84
N ASN A 2 1.47 -20.08 1.50
CA ASN A 2 2.28 -19.34 2.49
C ASN A 2 1.93 -17.84 2.55
N ASN A 3 0.77 -17.45 2.03
CA ASN A 3 0.35 -16.05 1.97
C ASN A 3 -0.72 -15.80 3.02
N PHE A 4 -0.54 -14.72 3.78
CA PHE A 4 -1.57 -14.18 4.67
C PHE A 4 -2.19 -12.96 3.98
N VAL A 5 -3.52 -12.95 3.82
CA VAL A 5 -4.22 -11.90 3.07
C VAL A 5 -5.51 -11.55 3.80
N ALA A 6 -5.84 -10.25 3.81
CA ALA A 6 -7.15 -9.73 4.20
C ALA A 6 -7.59 -8.70 3.15
N ILE A 7 -8.88 -8.74 2.78
CA ILE A 7 -9.50 -7.75 1.91
C ILE A 7 -10.42 -6.89 2.77
N LEU A 8 -10.19 -5.58 2.76
CA LEU A 8 -10.91 -4.61 3.58
C LEU A 8 -11.41 -3.48 2.68
N ASP A 9 -12.65 -3.05 2.89
CA ASP A 9 -13.18 -1.85 2.25
C ASP A 9 -12.63 -0.62 2.97
N LEU A 10 -11.84 0.19 2.25
CA LEU A 10 -11.26 1.44 2.76
C LEU A 10 -11.75 2.63 1.93
N PRO A 11 -12.03 3.78 2.55
CA PRO A 11 -12.36 4.99 1.81
C PRO A 11 -11.15 5.52 1.02
N GLU A 12 -11.39 6.35 0.02
CA GLU A 12 -10.33 7.06 -0.71
C GLU A 12 -9.46 7.89 0.25
N GLY A 13 -8.15 7.80 0.09
CA GLY A 13 -7.21 8.51 0.96
C GLY A 13 -5.93 7.74 1.26
N GLU A 14 -5.08 8.37 2.08
CA GLU A 14 -3.88 7.76 2.64
C GLU A 14 -4.24 6.91 3.85
N HIS A 15 -3.74 5.67 3.89
CA HIS A 15 -3.91 4.77 5.02
C HIS A 15 -2.56 4.20 5.44
N GLN A 16 -2.31 4.19 6.75
CA GLN A 16 -1.09 3.62 7.34
C GLN A 16 -1.42 2.30 8.04
N TYR A 17 -0.58 1.30 7.84
CA TYR A 17 -0.77 -0.03 8.40
C TYR A 17 0.55 -0.66 8.85
N LYS A 18 0.43 -1.72 9.66
CA LYS A 18 1.57 -2.48 10.17
C LYS A 18 1.16 -3.92 10.45
N PHE A 19 2.09 -4.86 10.25
CA PHE A 19 1.85 -6.27 10.52
C PHE A 19 2.32 -6.65 11.92
N PHE A 20 1.56 -7.53 12.57
CA PHE A 20 1.94 -8.16 13.82
C PHE A 20 2.15 -9.64 13.60
N VAL A 21 3.41 -10.06 13.51
CA VAL A 21 3.82 -11.43 13.14
C VAL A 21 4.60 -12.00 14.30
N ASP A 22 4.17 -13.16 14.80
CA ASP A 22 4.85 -13.90 15.88
C ASP A 22 5.17 -13.04 17.12
N GLY A 23 4.25 -12.14 17.48
CA GLY A 23 4.41 -11.27 18.65
C GLY A 23 5.28 -10.03 18.41
N GLN A 24 5.70 -9.78 17.18
CA GLN A 24 6.55 -8.64 16.81
C GLN A 24 5.87 -7.75 15.77
N TRP A 25 6.05 -6.43 15.93
CA TRP A 25 5.58 -5.43 14.97
C TRP A 25 6.59 -5.30 13.82
N THR A 26 6.15 -5.58 12.60
CA THR A 26 6.97 -5.48 11.39
C THR A 26 6.22 -4.75 10.27
N HIS A 27 6.97 -4.20 9.32
CA HIS A 27 6.44 -3.63 8.08
C HIS A 27 6.91 -4.48 6.90
N ASP A 28 6.25 -4.37 5.76
CA ASP A 28 6.69 -4.96 4.50
C ASP A 28 7.78 -4.08 3.87
N PRO A 29 9.00 -4.58 3.65
CA PRO A 29 10.09 -3.81 3.03
C PRO A 29 9.91 -3.50 1.54
N SER A 30 9.03 -4.21 0.81
CA SER A 30 8.79 -3.91 -0.61
C SER A 30 7.76 -2.81 -0.84
N GLU A 31 6.99 -2.47 0.19
CA GLU A 31 5.92 -1.47 0.11
C GLU A 31 6.38 -0.11 0.66
N PRO A 32 5.78 1.00 0.18
CA PRO A 32 6.08 2.33 0.70
C PRO A 32 5.88 2.43 2.22
N VAL A 33 6.70 3.25 2.86
CA VAL A 33 6.66 3.47 4.32
C VAL A 33 6.60 4.94 4.67
N VAL A 34 6.07 5.22 5.86
CA VAL A 34 6.11 6.52 6.51
C VAL A 34 6.63 6.37 7.94
N THR A 35 7.52 7.27 8.34
CA THR A 35 8.10 7.30 9.68
C THR A 35 7.45 8.40 10.49
N SER A 36 6.76 8.02 11.56
CA SER A 36 6.19 8.96 12.53
C SER A 36 7.29 9.76 13.23
N GLN A 37 6.95 10.93 13.77
CA GLN A 37 7.86 11.78 14.55
C GLN A 37 8.45 11.05 15.76
N LEU A 38 7.76 10.02 16.27
CA LEU A 38 8.22 9.17 17.37
C LEU A 38 9.09 7.99 16.90
N GLY A 39 9.51 7.95 15.63
CA GLY A 39 10.36 6.91 15.05
C GLY A 39 9.63 5.61 14.67
N THR A 40 8.30 5.56 14.80
CA THR A 40 7.53 4.40 14.38
C THR A 40 7.41 4.34 12.87
N VAL A 41 7.86 3.23 12.26
CA VAL A 41 7.73 2.96 10.83
C VAL A 41 6.46 2.14 10.59
N ASN A 42 5.62 2.63 9.67
CA ASN A 42 4.42 1.96 9.17
C ASN A 42 4.50 1.89 7.63
N ASN A 43 3.88 0.87 7.04
CA ASN A 43 3.61 0.93 5.61
C ASN A 43 2.50 1.96 5.33
N VAL A 44 2.52 2.52 4.13
CA VAL A 44 1.51 3.49 3.67
C VAL A 44 0.97 3.07 2.31
N ILE A 45 -0.35 3.17 2.14
CA ILE A 45 -1.03 2.94 0.87
C ILE A 45 -1.92 4.13 0.55
N GLN A 46 -1.96 4.50 -0.73
CA GLN A 46 -2.88 5.53 -1.24
C GLN A 46 -4.00 4.82 -2.01
N VAL A 47 -5.20 4.87 -1.48
CA VAL A 47 -6.41 4.41 -2.19
C VAL A 47 -6.89 5.58 -3.05
N LYS A 48 -6.95 5.40 -4.36
CA LYS A 48 -7.46 6.41 -5.32
C LYS A 48 -8.72 5.91 -5.98
N LYS A 49 -9.58 6.84 -6.41
CA LYS A 49 -10.78 6.49 -7.18
C LYS A 49 -10.47 5.68 -8.46
N THR A 50 -9.34 5.96 -9.11
CA THR A 50 -8.88 5.26 -10.32
C THR A 50 -8.56 3.79 -10.10
N ASP A 51 -8.30 3.38 -8.85
CA ASP A 51 -7.91 2.00 -8.54
C ASP A 51 -9.11 1.05 -8.54
N PHE A 52 -10.33 1.59 -8.50
CA PHE A 52 -11.58 0.80 -8.53
C PHE A 52 -12.07 0.54 -9.96
N GLU A 53 -11.78 1.45 -10.90
CA GLU A 53 -12.20 1.33 -12.30
C GLU A 53 -11.07 0.73 -13.14
N VAL A 54 -11.32 -0.44 -13.72
CA VAL A 54 -10.28 -1.26 -14.37
C VAL A 54 -9.55 -0.50 -15.49
N PHE A 55 -10.28 0.23 -16.32
CA PHE A 55 -9.67 0.97 -17.43
C PHE A 55 -8.82 2.15 -16.94
N ASP A 56 -9.25 2.82 -15.87
CA ASP A 56 -8.50 3.92 -15.28
C ASP A 56 -7.22 3.40 -14.61
N ALA A 57 -7.30 2.28 -13.89
CA ALA A 57 -6.15 1.62 -13.28
C ALA A 57 -5.10 1.23 -14.34
N LEU A 58 -5.52 0.58 -15.42
CA LEU A 58 -4.63 0.19 -16.52
C LEU A 58 -3.99 1.41 -17.20
N MET A 59 -4.74 2.49 -17.39
CA MET A 59 -4.23 3.73 -17.97
C MET A 59 -3.15 4.34 -17.07
N VAL A 60 -3.40 4.43 -15.76
CA VAL A 60 -2.43 4.96 -14.79
C VAL A 60 -1.15 4.14 -14.77
N ASP A 61 -1.25 2.81 -14.78
CA ASP A 61 -0.07 1.94 -14.75
C ASP A 61 0.72 2.00 -16.05
N SER A 62 0.06 2.15 -17.21
CA SER A 62 0.76 2.37 -18.48
C SER A 62 1.60 3.65 -18.49
N GLN A 63 1.09 4.72 -17.87
CA GLN A 63 1.80 6.01 -17.75
C GLN A 63 2.97 5.92 -16.77
N LYS A 64 2.78 5.24 -15.63
CA LYS A 64 3.89 4.99 -14.68
C LYS A 64 5.03 4.26 -15.37
N CYS A 65 4.75 3.23 -16.17
CA CYS A 65 5.79 2.49 -16.90
C CYS A 65 6.53 3.34 -17.94
N SER A 66 5.91 4.36 -18.52
CA SER A 66 6.60 5.25 -19.46
C SER A 66 7.53 6.26 -18.78
N ASP A 67 7.25 6.66 -17.54
CA ASP A 67 8.05 7.65 -16.80
C ASP A 67 9.33 7.05 -16.18
N VAL A 68 9.44 5.72 -16.09
CA VAL A 68 10.65 5.00 -15.61
C VAL A 68 11.64 4.64 -16.74
N SER A 69 11.45 5.14 -17.95
CA SER A 69 12.35 4.92 -19.12
C SER A 69 13.27 6.10 -19.42
#